data_AF-A0A521Y7E7-F1
#
_entry.id   AF-A0A521Y7E7-F1
#
_cell.length_a   1.000
_cell.length_b   1.000
_cell.length_c   1.000
_cell.angle_alpha   90.00
_cell.angle_beta   90.00
_cell.angle_gamma   90.00
#
_symmetry.space_group_name_H-M   'P 1'
#
loop_
_entity.id
_entity.type
_entity.pdbx_description
1 polymer ?
#
loop_
_entity_poly.entity_id
_entity_poly.type
_entity_poly.pdbx_seq_one_letter_code
_entity_poly.pdbx_strand_id
1 'polypeptide(L)'
;MNTKGICMNNRWLAIKQLDRQLKEWQVVNSQSARPRAGWVKTLRVALSMSAEQLAKRLGLTRSRITQLESAEVRDAVTLRTLKEAANAMGCELVYAIVPKGNTTLESIIKEQAKEVAKERVASIAHSMSLEAQSLDADSLKKQQEQLVKSLMEHLNKKLWATSKLSKNSDQEKLRKKLIETLQKKK
;
A
#
# COMPACT_ATOMS: atom_id res chain seq x y z
N MET A 1 0.36 -22.62 -37.19
CA MET A 1 1.27 -22.45 -36.04
C MET A 1 0.50 -21.75 -34.94
N ASN A 2 0.40 -22.41 -33.79
CA ASN A 2 -0.62 -22.17 -32.77
C ASN A 2 -0.27 -20.91 -31.94
N THR A 3 -1.02 -19.82 -32.13
CA THR A 3 -1.01 -18.64 -31.25
C THR A 3 -1.57 -19.07 -29.91
N LYS A 4 -0.69 -19.51 -29.00
CA LYS A 4 -1.03 -19.64 -27.58
C LYS A 4 -1.37 -18.23 -27.08
N GLY A 5 -2.68 -17.95 -27.05
CA GLY A 5 -3.24 -16.77 -26.42
C GLY A 5 -2.63 -16.68 -25.03
N ILE A 6 -1.90 -15.59 -24.80
CA ILE A 6 -1.45 -15.17 -23.48
C ILE A 6 -2.74 -15.16 -22.65
N CYS A 7 -2.88 -16.11 -21.74
CA CYS A 7 -3.94 -16.08 -20.75
C CYS A 7 -3.69 -14.83 -19.89
N MET A 8 -4.25 -13.70 -20.32
CA MET A 8 -4.30 -12.50 -19.50
C MET A 8 -5.07 -12.90 -18.25
N ASN A 9 -4.32 -13.16 -17.19
CA ASN A 9 -4.85 -13.39 -15.86
C ASN A 9 -5.86 -12.25 -15.58
N ASN A 10 -7.15 -12.56 -15.44
CA ASN A 10 -8.25 -11.59 -15.30
C ASN A 10 -7.94 -10.48 -14.28
N ARG A 11 -7.08 -10.79 -13.31
CA ARG A 11 -6.55 -9.86 -12.31
C ARG A 11 -5.80 -8.65 -12.90
N TRP A 12 -4.98 -8.82 -13.94
CA TRP A 12 -4.22 -7.71 -14.53
C TRP A 12 -5.12 -6.72 -15.26
N LEU A 13 -6.16 -7.22 -15.93
CA LEU A 13 -7.16 -6.36 -16.53
C LEU A 13 -7.90 -5.55 -15.47
N ALA A 14 -8.30 -6.20 -14.36
CA ALA A 14 -8.93 -5.53 -13.23
C ALA A 14 -8.02 -4.44 -12.60
N ILE A 15 -6.72 -4.72 -12.44
CA ILE A 15 -5.75 -3.74 -11.93
C ILE A 15 -5.68 -2.52 -12.86
N LYS A 16 -5.57 -2.73 -14.18
CA LYS A 16 -5.51 -1.63 -15.15
C LYS A 16 -6.80 -0.80 -15.18
N GLN A 17 -7.96 -1.44 -15.00
CA GLN A 17 -9.22 -0.74 -14.90
C GLN A 17 -9.32 0.11 -13.63
N LEU A 18 -8.90 -0.45 -12.48
CA LEU A 18 -8.82 0.30 -11.22
C LEU A 18 -7.86 1.47 -11.31
N ASP A 19 -6.69 1.30 -11.93
CA ASP A 19 -5.73 2.38 -12.16
C ASP A 19 -6.33 3.52 -12.98
N ARG A 20 -7.17 3.20 -13.98
CA ARG A 20 -7.89 4.21 -14.76
C ARG A 20 -8.89 4.98 -13.89
N GLN A 21 -9.64 4.29 -13.03
CA GLN A 21 -10.63 4.92 -12.14
C GLN A 21 -9.96 5.79 -11.06
N LEU A 22 -8.83 5.33 -10.51
CA LEU A 22 -8.12 6.05 -9.45
C LEU A 22 -7.39 7.30 -9.96
N LYS A 23 -7.15 7.41 -11.27
CA LYS A 23 -6.45 8.53 -11.88
C LYS A 23 -7.15 9.87 -11.61
N GLU A 24 -8.48 9.91 -11.68
CA GLU A 24 -9.26 11.12 -11.41
C GLU A 24 -9.08 11.59 -9.95
N TRP A 25 -9.14 10.65 -9.01
CA TRP A 25 -8.91 10.91 -7.59
C TRP A 25 -7.49 11.38 -7.30
N GLN A 26 -6.48 10.86 -8.02
CA GLN A 26 -5.10 11.32 -7.89
C GLN A 26 -4.93 12.78 -8.34
N VAL A 27 -5.58 13.15 -9.45
CA VAL A 27 -5.57 14.54 -9.94
C VAL A 27 -6.17 15.46 -8.88
N VAL A 28 -7.35 15.12 -8.35
CA VAL A 28 -8.00 15.90 -7.27
C VAL A 28 -7.09 16.04 -6.05
N ASN A 29 -6.47 14.93 -5.59
CA ASN A 29 -5.58 14.94 -4.44
C ASN A 29 -4.30 15.77 -4.66
N SER A 30 -3.75 15.79 -5.88
CA SER A 30 -2.54 16.58 -6.20
C SER A 30 -2.80 18.08 -6.28
N GLN A 31 -4.01 18.49 -6.67
CA GLN A 31 -4.39 19.89 -6.81
C GLN A 31 -5.03 20.47 -5.55
N SER A 32 -5.62 19.63 -4.70
CA SER A 32 -6.38 20.06 -3.53
C SER A 32 -5.54 19.97 -2.26
N ALA A 33 -4.92 21.08 -1.85
CA ALA A 33 -4.29 21.15 -0.54
C ALA A 33 -5.35 21.29 0.56
N ARG A 34 -5.26 20.47 1.62
CA ARG A 34 -6.08 20.64 2.82
C ARG A 34 -5.86 22.05 3.39
N PRO A 35 -6.91 22.80 3.75
CA PRO A 35 -6.77 24.08 4.44
C PRO A 35 -5.94 23.93 5.74
N ARG A 36 -5.13 24.94 6.08
CA ARG A 36 -4.27 24.93 7.29
C ARG A 36 -5.05 24.69 8.59
N ALA A 37 -6.30 25.12 8.62
CA ALA A 37 -7.20 24.99 9.77
C ALA A 37 -8.00 23.67 9.79
N GLY A 38 -7.85 22.80 8.78
CA GLY A 38 -8.72 21.65 8.55
C GLY A 38 -9.99 22.02 7.79
N TRP A 39 -10.62 21.02 7.15
CA TRP A 39 -11.87 21.20 6.43
C TRP A 39 -13.02 21.54 7.38
N VAL A 40 -13.10 20.92 8.55
CA VAL A 40 -14.24 21.14 9.46
C VAL A 40 -14.30 22.59 9.91
N LYS A 41 -13.18 23.14 10.40
CA LYS A 41 -13.12 24.53 10.84
C LYS A 41 -13.36 25.50 9.68
N THR A 42 -12.74 25.24 8.53
CA THR A 42 -12.85 26.10 7.34
C THR A 42 -14.29 26.18 6.84
N LEU A 43 -14.96 25.03 6.67
CA LEU A 43 -16.35 24.97 6.23
C LEU A 43 -17.29 25.59 7.27
N ARG A 44 -17.10 25.28 8.56
CA ARG A 44 -17.91 25.86 9.64
C ARG A 44 -17.87 27.40 9.61
N VAL A 45 -16.67 27.97 9.47
CA VAL A 45 -16.49 29.43 9.39
C VAL A 45 -17.08 29.99 8.09
N ALA A 46 -16.87 29.31 6.95
CA ALA A 46 -17.44 29.74 5.67
C ALA A 46 -18.98 29.77 5.68
N LEU A 47 -19.61 28.83 6.39
CA LEU A 47 -21.06 28.77 6.60
C LEU A 47 -21.55 29.73 7.69
N SER A 48 -20.70 30.62 8.21
CA SER A 48 -21.01 31.56 9.29
C SER A 48 -21.52 30.89 10.58
N MET A 49 -21.03 29.67 10.88
CA MET A 49 -21.38 28.94 12.09
C MET A 49 -20.33 29.12 13.18
N SER A 50 -20.77 29.37 14.42
CA SER A 50 -19.91 29.30 15.60
C SER A 50 -19.62 27.85 16.01
N ALA A 51 -18.55 27.64 16.77
CA ALA A 51 -18.26 26.32 17.33
C ALA A 51 -19.38 25.81 18.25
N GLU A 52 -20.11 26.71 18.93
CA GLU A 52 -21.26 26.37 19.77
C GLU A 52 -22.47 25.93 18.95
N GLN A 53 -22.71 26.56 17.79
CA GLN A 53 -23.80 26.16 16.89
C GLN A 53 -23.53 24.78 16.28
N LEU A 54 -22.30 24.51 15.84
CA LEU A 54 -21.95 23.16 15.37
C LEU A 54 -22.04 22.13 16.50
N ALA A 55 -21.60 22.49 17.72
CA ALA A 55 -21.72 21.63 18.89
C ALA A 55 -23.18 21.25 19.18
N LYS A 56 -24.10 22.23 19.18
CA LYS A 56 -25.54 21.99 19.35
C LYS A 56 -26.10 21.06 18.29
N ARG A 57 -25.72 21.24 17.02
CA ARG A 57 -26.15 20.35 15.91
C ARG A 57 -25.68 18.91 16.07
N LEU A 58 -24.52 18.70 16.69
CA LEU A 58 -23.95 17.38 16.96
C LEU A 58 -24.32 16.81 18.33
N GLY A 59 -25.03 17.53 19.18
CA GLY A 59 -25.28 17.13 20.57
C GLY A 59 -24.00 17.07 21.43
N LEU A 60 -23.00 17.88 21.08
CA LEU A 60 -21.69 17.92 21.74
C LEU A 60 -21.47 19.26 22.48
N THR A 61 -20.37 19.35 23.22
CA THR A 61 -19.91 20.60 23.83
C THR A 61 -19.01 21.38 22.87
N ARG A 62 -18.93 22.71 23.04
CA ARG A 62 -18.01 23.57 22.28
C ARG A 62 -16.56 23.08 22.35
N SER A 63 -16.11 22.63 23.54
CA SER A 63 -14.77 22.10 23.75
C SER A 63 -14.48 20.88 22.87
N ARG A 64 -15.47 19.99 22.69
CA ARG A 64 -15.34 18.84 21.78
C ARG A 64 -15.20 19.24 20.33
N ILE A 65 -15.86 20.31 19.88
CA ILE A 65 -15.67 20.84 18.52
C ILE A 65 -14.25 21.38 18.34
N THR A 66 -13.74 22.17 19.29
CA THR A 66 -12.35 22.65 19.22
C THR A 66 -11.35 21.50 19.20
N GLN A 67 -11.58 20.45 20.00
CA GLN A 67 -10.74 19.25 20.00
C GLN A 67 -10.82 18.50 18.66
N LEU A 68 -12.01 18.34 18.09
CA LEU A 68 -12.24 17.74 16.79
C LEU A 68 -11.48 18.50 15.69
N GLU A 69 -11.61 19.82 15.63
CA GLU A 69 -10.88 20.67 14.67
C GLU A 69 -9.37 20.51 14.82
N SER A 70 -8.86 20.50 16.06
CA SER A 70 -7.42 20.29 16.31
C SER A 70 -6.94 18.88 15.96
N ALA A 71 -7.80 17.87 16.14
CA ALA A 71 -7.50 16.48 15.85
C ALA A 71 -7.47 16.22 14.34
N GLU A 72 -8.34 16.88 13.56
CA GLU A 72 -8.30 16.82 12.09
C GLU A 72 -6.96 17.28 11.54
N VAL A 73 -6.47 18.44 12.01
CA VAL A 73 -5.18 18.99 11.56
C VAL A 73 -4.02 18.05 11.88
N ARG A 74 -4.11 17.27 12.95
CA ARG A 74 -3.11 16.28 13.38
C ARG A 74 -3.36 14.87 12.85
N ASP A 75 -4.32 14.67 11.95
CA ASP A 75 -4.73 13.36 11.42
C ASP A 75 -5.14 12.33 12.51
N ALA A 76 -5.60 12.82 13.68
CA ALA A 76 -6.00 12.01 14.83
C ALA A 76 -7.52 11.82 14.96
N VAL A 77 -8.29 12.34 13.99
CA VAL A 77 -9.75 12.25 13.97
C VAL A 77 -10.20 10.98 13.24
N THR A 78 -11.31 10.38 13.69
CA THR A 78 -11.90 9.23 13.00
C THR A 78 -12.70 9.67 11.77
N LEU A 79 -12.75 8.84 10.73
CA LEU A 79 -13.61 9.08 9.56
C LEU A 79 -15.09 9.22 9.94
N ARG A 80 -15.55 8.46 10.94
CA ARG A 80 -16.91 8.55 11.46
C ARG A 80 -17.21 9.96 11.96
N THR A 81 -16.33 10.50 12.81
CA THR A 81 -16.49 11.84 13.39
C THR A 81 -16.46 12.93 12.31
N LEU A 82 -15.58 12.81 11.31
CA LEU A 82 -15.57 13.75 10.17
C LEU A 82 -16.87 13.68 9.37
N LYS A 83 -17.41 12.48 9.16
CA LYS A 83 -18.68 12.28 8.44
C LYS A 83 -19.86 12.89 9.20
N GLU A 84 -19.93 12.68 10.51
CA GLU A 84 -20.95 13.29 11.37
C GLU A 84 -20.86 14.82 11.33
N ALA A 85 -19.66 15.38 11.46
CA ALA A 85 -19.46 16.83 11.39
C ALA A 85 -19.84 17.43 10.02
N ALA A 86 -19.45 16.76 8.93
CA ALA A 86 -19.84 17.15 7.58
C ALA A 86 -21.38 17.16 7.43
N ASN A 87 -22.04 16.07 7.81
CA ASN A 87 -23.50 15.94 7.74
C ASN A 87 -24.21 17.04 8.55
N ALA A 88 -23.73 17.35 9.76
CA ALA A 88 -24.30 18.42 10.59
C ALA A 88 -24.19 19.82 9.96
N MET A 89 -23.21 20.03 9.09
CA MET A 89 -23.04 21.26 8.30
C MET A 89 -23.79 21.22 6.95
N GLY A 90 -24.47 20.11 6.62
CA GLY A 90 -25.10 19.91 5.31
C GLY A 90 -24.11 19.58 4.19
N CYS A 91 -22.93 19.06 4.55
CA CYS A 91 -21.89 18.65 3.62
C CYS A 91 -21.72 17.12 3.64
N GLU A 92 -21.12 16.55 2.60
CA GLU A 92 -20.80 15.13 2.53
C GLU A 92 -19.29 14.91 2.66
N LEU A 93 -18.89 13.92 3.49
CA LEU A 93 -17.50 13.47 3.53
C LEU A 93 -17.25 12.47 2.41
N VAL A 94 -16.40 12.85 1.47
CA VAL A 94 -15.88 11.99 0.41
C VAL A 94 -14.47 11.54 0.77
N TYR A 95 -14.18 10.24 0.69
CA TYR A 95 -12.84 9.69 0.96
C TYR A 95 -12.40 8.72 -0.12
N ALA A 96 -11.10 8.71 -0.42
CA ALA A 96 -10.50 7.79 -1.38
C ALA A 96 -9.09 7.38 -0.91
N ILE A 97 -8.67 6.17 -1.29
CA ILE A 97 -7.29 5.69 -1.14
C ILE A 97 -6.71 5.58 -2.54
N VAL A 98 -5.67 6.37 -2.81
CA VAL A 98 -5.02 6.43 -4.13
C VAL A 98 -3.53 6.10 -4.01
N PRO A 99 -2.89 5.57 -5.07
CA PRO A 99 -1.44 5.42 -5.11
C PRO A 99 -0.75 6.78 -4.90
N LYS A 100 0.37 6.77 -4.16
CA LYS A 100 1.12 7.98 -3.82
C LYS A 100 1.76 8.60 -5.06
N GLY A 101 1.70 9.93 -5.17
CA GLY A 101 2.22 10.64 -6.35
C GLY A 101 1.55 10.19 -7.64
N ASN A 102 2.27 10.30 -8.76
CA ASN A 102 1.78 9.87 -10.07
C ASN A 102 2.05 8.38 -10.35
N THR A 103 1.96 7.53 -9.32
CA THR A 103 2.19 6.08 -9.44
C THR A 103 0.89 5.31 -9.71
N THR A 104 1.00 4.05 -10.10
CA THR A 104 -0.13 3.13 -10.36
C THR A 104 -0.03 1.86 -9.52
N LEU A 105 -1.14 1.15 -9.33
CA LEU A 105 -1.16 -0.18 -8.72
C LEU A 105 -0.24 -1.14 -9.46
N GLU A 106 -0.22 -1.10 -10.81
CA GLU A 106 0.73 -1.87 -11.62
C GLU A 106 2.19 -1.56 -11.23
N SER A 107 2.54 -0.28 -11.08
CA SER A 107 3.89 0.12 -10.70
C SER A 107 4.27 -0.32 -9.28
N ILE A 108 3.32 -0.27 -8.34
CA ILE A 108 3.51 -0.74 -6.96
C ILE A 108 3.80 -2.25 -6.95
N ILE A 109 3.04 -3.03 -7.71
CA ILE A 109 3.24 -4.49 -7.83
C ILE A 109 4.58 -4.79 -8.49
N LYS A 110 4.93 -4.05 -9.55
CA LYS A 110 6.21 -4.21 -10.25
C LYS A 110 7.39 -3.92 -9.33
N GLU A 111 7.32 -2.87 -8.52
CA GLU A 111 8.39 -2.53 -7.58
C GLU A 111 8.53 -3.60 -6.50
N GLN A 112 7.41 -4.08 -5.95
CA GLN A 112 7.43 -5.21 -5.03
C GLN A 112 8.04 -6.48 -5.67
N ALA A 113 7.74 -6.75 -6.95
CA ALA A 113 8.33 -7.88 -7.67
C ALA A 113 9.84 -7.74 -7.84
N LYS A 114 10.35 -6.53 -8.11
CA LYS A 114 11.79 -6.26 -8.16
C LYS A 114 12.47 -6.50 -6.82
N GLU A 115 11.87 -6.04 -5.73
CA GLU A 115 12.43 -6.22 -4.38
C GLU A 115 12.50 -7.72 -4.02
N VAL A 116 11.42 -8.47 -4.27
CA VAL A 116 11.41 -9.93 -4.06
C VAL A 116 12.43 -10.64 -4.95
N ALA A 117 12.55 -10.25 -6.22
CA ALA A 117 13.50 -10.85 -7.14
C ALA A 117 14.95 -10.59 -6.70
N LYS A 118 15.25 -9.35 -6.30
CA LYS A 118 16.56 -8.95 -5.77
C LYS A 118 16.94 -9.76 -4.53
N GLU A 119 16.02 -9.93 -3.59
CA GLU A 119 16.27 -10.74 -2.39
C GLU A 119 16.53 -12.22 -2.71
N ARG A 120 15.75 -12.80 -3.64
CA ARG A 120 15.93 -14.22 -4.03
C ARG A 120 17.26 -14.44 -4.75
N VAL A 121 17.60 -13.58 -5.70
CA VAL A 121 18.88 -13.65 -6.43
C VAL A 121 20.05 -13.46 -5.48
N ALA A 122 19.97 -12.51 -4.54
CA ALA A 122 21.02 -12.33 -3.53
C ALA A 122 21.21 -13.56 -2.63
N SER A 123 20.12 -14.22 -2.22
CA SER A 123 20.19 -15.46 -1.45
C SER A 123 20.83 -16.60 -2.22
N ILE A 124 20.54 -16.72 -3.52
CA ILE A 124 21.13 -17.73 -4.39
C ILE A 124 22.61 -17.44 -4.61
N ALA A 125 22.97 -16.19 -4.92
CA ALA A 125 24.36 -15.77 -5.11
C ALA A 125 25.22 -16.02 -3.86
N HIS A 126 24.67 -15.80 -2.65
CA HIS A 126 25.35 -16.15 -1.40
C HIS A 126 25.54 -17.65 -1.23
N SER A 127 24.58 -18.49 -1.64
CA SER A 127 24.76 -19.95 -1.59
C SER A 127 25.81 -20.41 -2.61
N MET A 128 25.78 -19.84 -3.81
CA MET A 128 26.68 -20.19 -4.91
C MET A 128 28.12 -19.71 -4.70
N SER A 129 28.33 -18.59 -4.00
CA SER A 129 29.69 -18.14 -3.62
C SER A 129 30.38 -19.11 -2.67
N LEU A 130 29.62 -19.85 -1.85
CA LEU A 130 30.14 -20.91 -1.00
C LEU A 130 30.47 -22.19 -1.79
N GLU A 131 29.95 -22.33 -3.01
CA GLU A 131 30.15 -23.46 -3.93
C GLU A 131 31.18 -23.16 -5.04
N ALA A 132 31.90 -22.02 -4.95
CA ALA A 132 32.93 -21.57 -5.88
C ALA A 132 32.48 -21.37 -7.35
N GLN A 133 31.17 -21.19 -7.58
CA GLN A 133 30.61 -20.92 -8.91
C GLN A 133 29.99 -19.52 -8.93
N SER A 134 30.70 -18.53 -9.46
CA SER A 134 30.17 -17.17 -9.60
C SER A 134 29.59 -16.95 -10.99
N LEU A 135 28.40 -16.34 -11.06
CA LEU A 135 27.83 -15.79 -12.30
C LEU A 135 28.34 -14.35 -12.47
N ASP A 136 28.53 -13.92 -13.71
CA ASP A 136 28.82 -12.53 -14.02
C ASP A 136 27.62 -11.62 -13.68
N ALA A 137 27.90 -10.33 -13.47
CA ALA A 137 26.89 -9.36 -13.05
C ALA A 137 25.73 -9.20 -14.06
N ASP A 138 25.99 -9.37 -15.35
CA ASP A 138 24.97 -9.26 -16.40
C ASP A 138 24.03 -10.47 -16.39
N SER A 139 24.56 -11.67 -16.14
CA SER A 139 23.78 -12.89 -15.94
C SER A 139 22.84 -12.79 -14.73
N LEU A 140 23.32 -12.25 -13.60
CA LEU A 140 22.49 -12.03 -12.40
C LEU A 140 21.35 -11.04 -12.67
N LYS A 141 21.64 -9.95 -13.41
CA LYS A 141 20.62 -8.96 -13.79
C LYS A 141 19.55 -9.58 -14.69
N LYS A 142 19.94 -10.38 -15.69
CA LYS A 142 19.00 -11.11 -16.56
C LYS A 142 18.12 -12.07 -15.77
N GLN A 143 18.70 -12.81 -14.82
CA GLN A 143 17.94 -13.69 -13.93
C GLN A 143 16.94 -12.91 -13.06
N GLN A 144 17.34 -11.75 -12.53
CA GLN A 144 16.45 -10.87 -11.78
C GLN A 144 15.28 -10.40 -12.65
N GLU A 145 15.53 -9.93 -13.87
CA GLU A 145 14.48 -9.46 -14.80
C GLU A 145 13.51 -10.59 -15.19
N GLN A 146 14.02 -11.78 -15.48
CA GLN A 146 13.20 -12.96 -15.76
C GLN A 146 12.32 -13.34 -14.57
N LEU A 147 12.88 -13.27 -13.36
CA LEU A 147 12.15 -13.55 -12.14
C LEU A 147 11.05 -12.51 -11.87
N VAL A 148 11.32 -11.23 -12.11
CA VAL A 148 10.30 -10.17 -12.05
C VAL A 148 9.17 -10.46 -13.02
N LYS A 149 9.49 -10.79 -14.28
CA LYS A 149 8.48 -11.13 -15.29
C LYS A 149 7.61 -12.31 -14.85
N SER A 150 8.22 -13.38 -14.36
CA SER A 150 7.50 -14.55 -13.86
C SER A 150 6.58 -14.22 -12.66
N LEU A 151 7.06 -13.40 -11.72
CA LEU A 151 6.27 -12.94 -10.57
C LEU A 151 5.07 -12.08 -10.98
N MET A 152 5.25 -11.26 -12.01
CA MET A 152 4.18 -10.42 -12.56
C MET A 152 3.13 -11.28 -13.28
N GLU A 153 3.54 -12.26 -14.09
CA GLU A 153 2.63 -13.18 -14.80
C GLU A 153 1.80 -14.03 -13.83
N HIS A 154 2.45 -14.54 -12.77
CA HIS A 154 1.83 -15.42 -11.77
C HIS A 154 1.57 -14.72 -10.44
N LEU A 155 0.91 -13.55 -10.50
CA LEU A 155 0.61 -12.74 -9.32
C LEU A 155 -0.18 -13.54 -8.28
N ASN A 156 0.40 -13.67 -7.08
CA ASN A 156 -0.22 -14.36 -5.96
C ASN A 156 0.19 -13.71 -4.62
N LYS A 157 -0.47 -14.12 -3.53
CA LYS A 157 -0.26 -13.53 -2.19
C LYS A 157 1.19 -13.64 -1.68
N LYS A 158 2.00 -14.58 -2.17
CA LYS A 158 3.39 -14.74 -1.74
C LYS A 158 4.27 -13.55 -2.13
N LEU A 159 3.88 -12.77 -3.15
CA LEU A 159 4.57 -11.54 -3.54
C LEU A 159 4.73 -10.56 -2.36
N TRP A 160 3.74 -10.52 -1.48
CA TRP A 160 3.69 -9.63 -0.31
C TRP A 160 4.12 -10.29 0.99
N ALA A 161 4.37 -11.60 1.00
CA ALA A 161 4.83 -12.32 2.19
C ALA A 161 6.33 -12.09 2.48
N THR A 162 7.10 -11.68 1.47
CA THR A 162 8.57 -11.59 1.59
C THR A 162 9.06 -10.22 2.06
N SER A 163 8.20 -9.19 2.11
CA SER A 163 8.57 -7.85 2.56
C SER A 163 8.73 -7.80 4.08
N LYS A 164 9.93 -8.08 4.60
CA LYS A 164 10.53 -7.65 5.90
C LYS A 164 9.66 -7.49 7.17
N LEU A 165 8.47 -8.07 7.25
CA LEU A 165 7.60 -8.09 8.43
C LEU A 165 7.26 -9.51 8.92
N SER A 166 7.71 -10.57 8.24
CA SER A 166 7.49 -11.95 8.70
C SER A 166 8.75 -12.85 8.79
N LYS A 167 9.95 -12.29 8.59
CA LYS A 167 11.17 -13.10 8.37
C LYS A 167 11.84 -13.71 9.62
N ASN A 168 11.22 -13.73 10.79
CA ASN A 168 11.80 -14.47 11.93
C ASN A 168 11.19 -15.86 12.17
N SER A 169 9.86 -16.04 12.12
CA SER A 169 9.28 -17.30 12.62
C SER A 169 9.46 -18.49 11.68
N ASP A 170 9.41 -18.27 10.37
CA ASP A 170 9.24 -19.38 9.40
C ASP A 170 10.60 -19.89 8.88
N GLN A 171 11.59 -19.00 8.72
CA GLN A 171 12.96 -19.41 8.39
C GLN A 171 13.63 -20.13 9.55
N GLU A 172 13.34 -19.74 10.79
CA GLU A 172 13.89 -20.38 11.99
C GLU A 172 13.28 -21.78 12.22
N LYS A 173 11.98 -21.96 11.92
CA LYS A 173 11.33 -23.28 11.90
C LYS A 173 11.91 -24.21 10.84
N LEU A 174 12.15 -23.70 9.62
CA LEU A 174 12.73 -24.50 8.54
C LEU A 174 14.18 -24.91 8.87
N ARG A 175 14.98 -24.00 9.47
CA ARG A 175 16.32 -24.29 9.98
C ARG A 175 16.32 -25.33 11.09
N LYS A 176 15.46 -25.19 12.11
CA LYS A 176 15.36 -26.15 13.22
C LYS A 176 14.99 -27.55 12.72
N LYS A 177 14.02 -27.64 11.80
CA LYS A 177 13.59 -28.91 11.21
C LYS A 177 14.70 -29.58 10.40
N LEU A 178 15.49 -28.81 9.65
CA LEU A 178 16.62 -29.33 8.89
C LEU A 178 17.74 -29.86 9.81
N ILE A 179 18.03 -29.13 10.91
CA ILE A 179 19.03 -29.54 11.90
C ILE A 179 18.60 -30.82 12.64
N GLU A 180 17.34 -30.94 13.06
CA GLU A 180 16.80 -32.17 13.66
C GLU A 180 16.89 -33.37 12.72
N THR A 181 16.67 -33.16 11.42
CA THR A 181 16.72 -34.24 10.42
C THR A 181 18.15 -34.72 10.17
N LEU A 182 19.15 -33.85 10.36
CA LEU A 182 20.56 -34.18 10.24
C LEU A 182 21.14 -34.81 11.52
N GLN A 183 20.61 -34.45 12.69
CA GLN A 183 21.01 -35.04 13.98
C GLN A 183 20.44 -36.44 14.22
N LYS A 184 19.31 -36.81 13.58
CA LYS A 184 18.74 -38.17 13.63
C LYS A 184 19.36 -39.17 12.64
N LYS A 185 20.32 -38.73 11.81
CA LYS A 185 21.02 -39.56 10.82
C LYS A 185 22.47 -39.90 11.21
N LYS A 186 22.90 -39.55 12.42
CA LYS A 186 24.09 -40.11 13.10
C LYS A 186 23.63 -41.13 14.12
#